data_AF-A0A9D3Y2V7-F1
#
_entry.id   AF-A0A9D3Y2V7-F1
#
_cell.length_a   1.000
_cell.length_b   1.000
_cell.length_c   1.000
_cell.angle_alpha   90.00
_cell.angle_beta   90.00
_cell.angle_gamma   90.00
#
_symmetry.space_group_name_H-M   'P 1'
#
loop_
_entity.id
_entity.type
_entity.pdbx_description
1 polymer ?
#
loop_
_entity_poly.entity_id
_entity_poly.type
_entity_poly.pdbx_seq_one_letter_code
_entity_poly.pdbx_strand_id
1 'polypeptide(L)' 'MAPNAYFEMIILVKQLGLKVAVNNNHLLENKHRLQPLGNFSFLRIDGDVKITQLRLQ' A
#
# COMPACT_ATOMS: atom_id res chain seq x y z
N MET A 1 -4.32 -5.69 -15.44
CA MET A 1 -2.86 -5.92 -15.50
C MET A 1 -2.65 -7.36 -15.90
N ALA A 2 -1.67 -7.65 -16.76
CA ALA A 2 -1.35 -9.04 -17.11
C ALA A 2 -0.61 -9.73 -15.95
N PRO A 3 -0.71 -11.06 -15.81
CA PRO A 3 0.15 -11.81 -14.89
C PRO A 3 1.63 -11.50 -15.10
N ASN A 4 2.42 -11.49 -14.03
CA ASN A 4 3.86 -11.19 -14.03
C ASN A 4 4.27 -9.79 -14.54
N ALA A 5 3.32 -8.87 -14.75
CA ALA A 5 3.63 -7.50 -15.11
C ALA A 5 4.24 -6.73 -13.93
N TYR A 6 5.18 -5.83 -14.23
CA TYR A 6 5.71 -4.89 -13.25
C TYR A 6 4.61 -3.95 -12.74
N PHE A 7 4.65 -3.65 -11.44
CA PHE A 7 3.80 -2.63 -10.84
C PHE A 7 4.53 -1.86 -9.75
N GLU A 8 4.09 -0.62 -9.55
CA GLU A 8 4.44 0.20 -8.40
C GLU A 8 3.19 0.50 -7.59
N MET A 9 3.29 0.30 -6.27
CA MET A 9 2.22 0.60 -5.34
C MET A 9 2.68 1.65 -4.35
N ILE A 10 1.86 2.69 -4.15
CA ILE A 10 2.05 3.69 -3.11
C ILE A 10 0.89 3.59 -2.13
N ILE A 11 1.21 3.41 -0.85
CA ILE A 11 0.24 3.44 0.25
C ILE A 11 0.53 4.68 1.08
N LEU A 12 -0.42 5.62 1.09
CA LEU A 12 -0.30 6.88 1.81
C LEU A 12 -1.24 6.89 3.01
N VAL A 13 -0.68 7.00 4.21
CA VAL A 13 -1.45 7.13 5.45
C VAL A 13 -1.86 8.59 5.65
N LYS A 14 -3.16 8.85 5.72
CA LYS A 14 -3.75 10.15 6.06
C LYS A 14 -4.53 10.05 7.38
N GLN A 15 -4.95 11.18 7.93
CA GLN A 15 -5.71 11.21 9.18
C GLN A 15 -7.04 10.45 9.10
N LEU A 16 -7.74 10.49 7.96
CA LEU A 16 -9.07 9.88 7.79
C LEU A 16 -9.04 8.47 7.17
N GLY A 17 -7.89 8.03 6.67
CA GLY A 17 -7.77 6.74 5.99
C GLY A 17 -6.47 6.59 5.21
N LEU A 18 -6.37 5.49 4.49
CA LEU A 18 -5.32 5.21 3.52
C LEU A 18 -5.74 5.65 2.13
N LYS A 19 -4.81 6.16 1.34
CA LYS A 19 -4.94 6.30 -0.11
C LYS A 19 -3.98 5.36 -0.80
N VAL A 20 -4.45 4.61 -1.80
CA VAL A 20 -3.63 3.66 -2.55
C VAL A 20 -3.61 4.04 -4.02
N ALA A 21 -2.42 4.04 -4.61
CA ALA A 21 -2.22 4.20 -6.05
C ALA A 21 -1.40 3.03 -6.60
N VAL A 22 -1.71 2.62 -7.84
CA VAL A 22 -0.97 1.60 -8.57
C VAL A 22 -0.62 2.14 -9.95
N ASN A 23 0.66 2.04 -10.34
CA ASN A 23 1.18 2.57 -11.61
C ASN A 23 0.74 4.01 -11.86
N ASN A 24 0.97 4.88 -10.87
CA ASN A 24 0.60 6.31 -10.86
C ASN A 24 -0.90 6.62 -10.93
N ASN A 25 -1.77 5.61 -10.96
CA ASN A 25 -3.22 5.80 -11.00
C ASN A 25 -3.82 5.56 -9.61
N HIS A 26 -4.73 6.44 -9.20
CA HIS A 26 -5.48 6.24 -7.96
C HIS A 26 -6.32 4.97 -8.05
N LEU A 27 -6.20 4.10 -7.06
CA LEU A 27 -6.95 2.85 -7.00
C LEU A 27 -8.12 2.95 -6.02
N LEU A 28 -7.85 3.34 -4.77
CA LEU A 28 -8.87 3.39 -3.72
C LEU A 28 -8.48 4.28 -2.54
N GLU A 29 -9.49 4.57 -1.72
CA GLU A 29 -9.37 5.08 -0.36
C GLU A 29 -9.99 4.12 0.65
N ASN A 30 -9.37 3.94 1.81
CA ASN A 30 -9.88 3.07 2.87
C ASN A 30 -9.84 3.78 4.23
N LYS A 31 -10.99 3.94 4.88
CA LYS A 31 -11.08 4.58 6.20
C LYS A 31 -10.39 3.73 7.27
N HIS A 32 -9.76 4.38 8.24
CA HIS A 32 -9.18 3.69 9.39
C HIS A 32 -10.27 3.00 10.20
N ARG A 33 -10.16 1.68 10.34
CA ARG A 33 -11.08 0.88 11.17
C ARG A 33 -10.59 0.67 12.59
N LEU A 34 -9.29 0.84 12.79
CA LEU A 34 -8.60 0.58 14.05
C LEU A 34 -7.74 1.80 14.41
N GLN A 35 -7.69 2.12 15.70
CA GLN A 35 -6.94 3.23 16.28
C GLN A 35 -6.28 2.80 17.60
N PRO A 36 -5.20 3.45 18.04
CA PRO A 36 -4.49 4.55 17.37
C PRO A 36 -3.59 4.06 16.23
N LEU A 37 -3.35 4.93 15.24
CA LEU A 37 -2.54 4.59 14.07
C LEU A 37 -1.08 4.26 14.40
N GLY A 38 -0.56 4.80 15.51
CA GLY A 38 0.83 4.55 15.96
C GLY A 38 1.11 3.10 16.35
N ASN A 39 0.08 2.28 16.54
CA ASN A 39 0.25 0.86 16.85
C ASN A 39 0.62 0.01 15.62
N PHE A 40 0.50 0.56 14.40
CA PHE A 40 0.86 -0.14 13.17
C PHE A 40 2.32 0.15 12.81
N SER A 41 3.21 -0.80 13.08
CA SER A 41 4.66 -0.67 12.85
C SER A 41 5.25 -1.73 11.93
N PHE A 42 4.42 -2.67 11.44
CA PHE A 42 4.86 -3.77 10.58
C PHE A 42 4.17 -3.72 9.22
N LEU A 43 4.95 -3.97 8.17
CA LEU A 43 4.45 -4.23 6.82
C LEU A 43 4.72 -5.69 6.48
N ARG A 44 3.67 -6.41 6.06
CA ARG A 44 3.78 -7.77 5.53
C ARG A 44 3.39 -7.75 4.06
N ILE A 45 4.26 -8.33 3.22
CA ILE A 45 4.00 -8.60 1.80
C ILE A 45 4.12 -10.12 1.63
N ASP A 46 3.15 -10.73 0.96
CA ASP A 46 3.02 -12.17 0.82
C ASP A 46 2.35 -12.52 -0.54
N GLY A 47 2.42 -13.79 -0.94
CA GLY A 47 1.87 -14.30 -2.20
C GLY A 47 2.84 -14.25 -3.38
N ASP A 48 2.31 -14.51 -4.59
CA ASP A 48 3.07 -14.65 -5.84
C ASP A 48 3.51 -13.29 -6.41
N VAL A 49 4.44 -12.63 -5.71
CA VAL A 49 5.01 -11.34 -6.09
C VAL A 49 6.52 -11.36 -5.97
N LYS A 50 7.20 -10.69 -6.91
CA LYS A 50 8.64 -10.43 -6.81
C LYS A 50 8.86 -9.00 -6.34
N ILE A 51 9.35 -8.83 -5.11
CA ILE A 51 9.71 -7.51 -4.59
C ILE A 51 11.02 -7.07 -5.24
N THR A 52 10.99 -5.96 -5.98
CA THR A 52 12.18 -5.33 -6.56
C THR A 52 12.72 -4.20 -5.70
N GLN A 53 11.85 -3.47 -5.00
CA GLN A 53 12.20 -2.35 -4.15
C GLN A 53 11.12 -2.10 -3.10
N LEU A 54 11.53 -1.71 -1.89
CA LEU A 54 10.66 -1.20 -0.84
C LEU A 54 11.21 0.14 -0.32
N ARG A 55 10.35 1.16 -0.18
CA ARG A 55 10.71 2.45 0.42
C ARG A 55 9.66 2.83 1.46
N LEU A 56 10.11 3.20 2.65
CA LEU A 56 9.29 3.75 3.74
C LEU A 56 9.77 5.19 4.00
N GLN A 57 8.82 6.10 4.21
CA GLN A 57 9.06 7.53 4.43
C GLN A 57 8.41 7.98 5.74
#